data_AF-D1CTQ2-F1
#
_entry.id   AF-D1CTQ2-F1
#
_cell.length_a   1.000
_cell.length_b   1.000
_cell.length_c   1.000
_cell.angle_alpha   90.00
_cell.angle_beta   90.00
_cell.angle_gamma   90.00
#
_symmetry.space_group_name_H-M   'P 1'
#
loop_
_entity.id
_entity.type
_entity.pdbx_description
1 polymer ?
#
loop_
_entity_poly.entity_id
_entity_poly.type
_entity_poly.pdbx_seq_one_letter_code
_entity_poly.pdbx_strand_id
1 'polypeptide(L)'
;MVSENCYDVTMYPVGNPREDIGAVINSIIADIKSRQPVSDLNDGGKPGAVIYIPPGDYRLATQVVVDVSYLKIVGSGHGLTSSSIRF
;
A
#
# COMPACT_ATOMS: atom_id res chain seq x y z
N MET A 1 5.12 14.61 8.44
CA MET A 1 4.35 13.80 9.39
C MET A 1 3.48 12.86 8.58
N VAL A 2 3.84 11.58 8.53
CA VAL A 2 2.93 10.52 8.04
C VAL A 2 1.84 10.43 9.11
N SER A 3 0.58 10.74 8.79
CA SER A 3 -0.51 10.49 9.74
C SER A 3 -0.51 9.01 10.09
N GLU A 4 -0.75 8.66 11.36
CA GLU A 4 -0.19 7.48 12.04
C GLU A 4 -0.35 6.11 11.35
N ASN A 5 -1.26 5.95 10.39
CA ASN A 5 -1.44 4.75 9.58
C ASN A 5 -1.80 5.03 8.10
N CYS A 6 -1.39 6.16 7.53
CA CYS A 6 -1.64 6.50 6.12
C CYS A 6 -0.33 6.60 5.35
N TYR A 7 -0.16 5.77 4.33
CA TYR A 7 1.04 5.70 3.51
C TYR A 7 0.77 6.21 2.11
N ASP A 8 1.78 6.81 1.48
CA ASP A 8 1.82 7.11 0.05
C ASP A 8 3.00 6.34 -0.55
N VAL A 9 2.73 5.51 -1.57
CA VAL A 9 3.75 4.65 -2.19
C VAL A 9 4.90 5.43 -2.82
N THR A 10 4.70 6.72 -3.16
CA THR A 10 5.72 7.60 -3.74
C THR A 10 6.56 8.34 -2.70
N MET A 11 6.08 8.40 -1.46
CA MET A 11 6.77 9.06 -0.33
C MET A 11 7.41 8.06 0.63
N TYR A 12 7.18 6.76 0.43
CA TYR A 12 7.76 5.71 1.28
C TYR A 12 9.26 5.55 0.98
N PRO A 13 10.13 5.48 2.00
CA PRO A 13 11.58 5.61 1.80
C PRO A 13 12.28 4.36 1.24
N VAL A 14 11.57 3.22 1.18
CA VAL A 14 12.15 1.92 0.75
C VAL A 14 11.52 1.48 -0.56
N GLY A 15 12.39 1.17 -1.53
CA GLY A 15 12.01 0.69 -2.86
C GLY A 15 11.67 1.81 -3.84
N ASN A 16 11.35 1.42 -5.07
CA ASN A 16 10.90 2.33 -6.12
C ASN A 16 9.57 1.81 -6.68
N PRO A 17 8.44 2.52 -6.48
CA PRO A 17 7.13 2.03 -6.91
C PRO A 17 7.01 1.94 -8.45
N ARG A 18 7.84 2.67 -9.20
CA ARG A 18 7.85 2.55 -10.68
C ARG A 18 8.54 1.28 -11.16
N GLU A 19 9.50 0.76 -10.40
CA GLU A 19 10.21 -0.48 -10.72
C GLU A 19 9.46 -1.72 -10.20
N ASP A 20 9.03 -1.67 -8.94
CA ASP A 20 8.21 -2.71 -8.34
C ASP A 20 7.37 -2.18 -7.16
N ILE A 21 6.14 -1.76 -7.45
CA ILE A 21 5.17 -1.35 -6.43
C ILE A 21 4.81 -2.49 -5.47
N GLY A 22 4.97 -3.75 -5.90
CA GLY A 22 4.71 -4.92 -5.06
C GLY A 22 5.67 -4.99 -3.87
N ALA A 23 6.95 -4.78 -4.12
CA ALA A 23 7.98 -4.70 -3.08
C ALA A 23 7.73 -3.54 -2.10
N VAL A 24 7.35 -2.36 -2.61
CA VAL A 24 7.01 -1.19 -1.79
C VAL A 24 5.82 -1.49 -0.87
N ILE A 25 4.72 -2.03 -1.40
CA ILE A 25 3.52 -2.35 -0.61
C ILE A 25 3.83 -3.43 0.45
N ASN A 26 4.57 -4.48 0.10
CA ASN A 26 4.97 -5.50 1.07
C ASN A 26 5.83 -4.92 2.21
N SER A 27 6.72 -3.96 1.91
CA SER A 27 7.50 -3.25 2.94
C SER A 27 6.60 -2.40 3.85
N ILE A 28 5.59 -1.73 3.29
CA ILE A 28 4.60 -0.99 4.07
C ILE A 28 3.81 -1.94 4.99
N ILE A 29 3.37 -3.09 4.49
CA ILE A 29 2.67 -4.11 5.30
C ILE A 29 3.55 -4.63 6.44
N ALA A 30 4.85 -4.84 6.18
CA ALA A 30 5.80 -5.22 7.22
C ALA A 30 5.94 -4.14 8.31
N ASP A 31 6.02 -2.86 7.92
CA ASP A 31 6.05 -1.74 8.86
C ASP A 31 4.76 -1.65 9.71
N ILE A 32 3.59 -1.83 9.09
CA ILE A 32 2.31 -1.88 9.80
C ILE A 32 2.32 -3.00 10.85
N LYS A 33 2.75 -4.21 10.49
CA LYS A 33 2.85 -5.35 11.43
C LYS A 33 3.82 -5.07 12.57
N SER A 34 4.94 -4.39 12.30
CA SER A 34 5.92 -4.01 13.32
C SER A 34 5.36 -2.98 14.31
N ARG A 35 4.54 -2.05 13.85
CA ARG A 35 3.94 -0.99 14.70
C ARG A 35 2.66 -1.43 15.40
N GLN A 36 1.96 -2.44 14.88
CA GLN A 36 0.70 -2.98 15.42
C GLN A 36 0.84 -4.45 15.89
N PRO A 37 1.76 -4.78 16.82
CA PRO A 37 1.99 -6.17 17.21
C PRO A 37 0.92 -6.72 18.16
N VAL A 38 0.37 -5.88 19.04
CA VAL A 38 -0.55 -6.26 20.12
C VAL A 38 -2.00 -6.04 19.69
N SER A 39 -2.87 -7.03 19.90
CA SER A 39 -4.27 -7.00 19.50
C SER A 39 -5.24 -6.48 20.57
N ASP A 40 -4.79 -6.36 21.82
CA ASP A 40 -5.62 -5.98 22.96
C ASP A 40 -4.89 -4.99 23.90
N LEU A 41 -4.36 -3.92 23.31
CA LEU A 41 -3.80 -2.79 24.05
C LEU A 41 -4.86 -1.68 24.08
N ASN A 42 -5.39 -1.38 25.28
CA ASN A 42 -6.46 -0.40 25.50
C ASN A 42 -7.69 -0.66 24.61
N ASP A 43 -8.21 -1.89 24.62
CA ASP A 43 -9.36 -2.35 23.81
C ASP A 43 -9.14 -2.26 22.29
N GLY A 44 -7.88 -2.28 21.84
CA GLY A 44 -7.49 -2.20 20.43
C GLY A 44 -6.05 -2.61 20.15
N GLY A 45 -5.42 -2.00 19.14
CA GLY A 45 -3.99 -2.18 18.85
C GLY A 45 -3.66 -2.65 17.42
N LYS A 46 -4.66 -3.13 16.67
CA LYS A 46 -4.53 -3.48 15.23
C LYS A 46 -5.56 -2.76 14.34
N PRO A 47 -5.56 -1.43 14.29
CA PRO A 47 -6.54 -0.66 13.50
C PRO A 47 -6.36 -0.79 11.97
N GLY A 48 -5.27 -1.40 11.49
CA GLY A 48 -4.96 -1.46 10.07
C GLY A 48 -4.37 -0.14 9.55
N ALA A 49 -4.49 0.10 8.24
CA ALA A 49 -3.87 1.25 7.59
C ALA A 49 -4.49 1.57 6.22
N VAL A 50 -4.17 2.75 5.70
CA VAL A 50 -4.47 3.16 4.33
C VAL A 50 -3.17 3.25 3.54
N ILE A 51 -3.14 2.64 2.36
CA ILE A 51 -2.06 2.78 1.37
C ILE A 51 -2.63 3.53 0.16
N TYR A 52 -2.14 4.74 -0.07
CA TYR A 52 -2.51 5.58 -1.19
C TYR A 52 -1.57 5.37 -2.38
N ILE A 53 -2.15 5.19 -3.56
CA ILE A 53 -1.46 5.09 -4.84
C ILE A 53 -1.84 6.34 -5.66
N PRO A 54 -0.96 7.36 -5.72
CA PRO A 54 -1.16 8.52 -6.59
C PRO A 54 -1.25 8.10 -8.06
N PRO A 55 -1.88 8.89 -8.95
CA PRO A 55 -1.85 8.62 -10.39
C PRO A 55 -0.41 8.44 -10.91
N GLY A 56 -0.17 7.39 -11.70
CA GLY A 56 1.14 7.07 -12.26
C GLY A 56 1.21 5.68 -12.86
N ASP A 57 2.31 5.39 -13.55
CA ASP A 57 2.61 4.08 -14.10
C ASP A 57 3.51 3.30 -13.13
N TYR A 58 2.97 2.20 -12.61
CA TYR A 58 3.65 1.38 -11.61
C TYR A 58 3.74 -0.05 -12.10
N ARG A 59 4.96 -0.57 -12.20
CA ARG A 59 5.18 -1.98 -12.48
C ARG A 59 4.97 -2.78 -11.20
N LEU A 60 4.25 -3.89 -11.30
CA LEU A 60 4.15 -4.89 -10.24
C LEU A 60 4.92 -6.12 -10.69
N ALA A 61 6.06 -6.38 -10.07
CA ALA A 61 6.93 -7.53 -10.36
C ALA A 61 6.91 -8.56 -9.22
N THR A 62 6.67 -8.11 -7.99
CA THR A 62 6.49 -8.98 -6.81
C THR A 62 5.03 -9.04 -6.39
N GLN A 63 4.51 -10.24 -6.12
CA GLN A 63 3.16 -10.40 -5.59
C GLN A 63 3.02 -9.73 -4.21
N VAL A 64 1.96 -8.95 -4.02
CA VAL A 64 1.61 -8.39 -2.71
C VAL A 64 0.88 -9.45 -1.88
N VAL A 65 1.34 -9.68 -0.66
CA VAL A 65 0.69 -10.58 0.30
C VAL A 65 0.02 -9.75 1.39
N VAL A 66 -1.30 -9.70 1.38
CA VAL A 66 -2.10 -9.00 2.40
C VAL A 66 -2.47 -9.97 3.51
N ASP A 67 -1.77 -9.85 4.65
CA ASP A 67 -1.96 -10.69 5.84
C ASP A 67 -2.37 -9.89 7.10
N VAL A 68 -2.89 -8.68 6.90
CA VAL A 68 -3.40 -7.79 7.97
C VAL A 68 -4.85 -7.39 7.70
N SER A 69 -5.67 -7.39 8.74
CA SER A 69 -7.05 -6.91 8.68
C SER A 69 -7.12 -5.39 8.52
N TYR A 70 -8.26 -4.89 8.03
CA TYR A 70 -8.55 -3.44 7.90
C TYR A 70 -7.55 -2.66 7.04
N LEU A 71 -6.89 -3.31 6.09
CA LEU A 71 -6.05 -2.65 5.10
C LEU A 71 -6.90 -2.07 3.97
N LYS A 72 -6.75 -0.77 3.72
CA LYS A 72 -7.36 -0.09 2.57
C LYS A 72 -6.28 0.32 1.59
N ILE A 73 -6.33 -0.20 0.37
CA ILE A 73 -5.50 0.28 -0.75
C ILE A 73 -6.39 1.11 -1.65
N VAL A 74 -6.02 2.36 -1.93
CA VAL A 74 -6.86 3.31 -2.67
C VAL A 74 -6.02 4.15 -3.62
N GLY A 75 -6.58 4.47 -4.79
CA GLY A 75 -6.01 5.41 -5.75
C GLY A 75 -7.00 6.51 -6.12
N SER A 76 -6.62 7.35 -7.08
CA SER A 76 -7.39 8.55 -7.49
C SER A 76 -7.98 8.47 -8.90
N GLY A 77 -8.05 7.28 -9.48
CA GLY A 77 -8.63 7.08 -10.80
C GLY A 77 -8.62 5.62 -11.22
N HIS A 78 -9.61 5.22 -12.03
CA HIS A 78 -9.72 3.85 -12.52
C HIS A 78 -8.86 3.59 -13.78
N GLY A 79 -8.36 4.63 -14.45
CA GLY A 79 -7.37 4.51 -15.54
C GLY A 79 -7.83 3.74 -16.79
N LEU A 80 -9.13 3.69 -17.08
CA LEU A 80 -9.65 2.88 -18.18
C LEU A 80 -9.41 3.57 -19.54
N THR A 81 -8.78 2.85 -20.46
CA THR A 81 -8.76 3.16 -21.89
C THR A 81 -8.83 1.85 -22.68
N SER A 82 -9.48 1.86 -23.85
CA SER A 82 -9.65 0.63 -24.65
C SER A 82 -8.35 0.28 -25.37
N SER A 83 -7.53 -0.55 -24.73
CA SER A 83 -6.31 -1.06 -25.35
C SER A 83 -6.61 -2.00 -26.52
N SER A 84 -7.76 -2.68 -26.53
CA SER A 84 -8.17 -3.55 -27.64
C SER A 84 -8.52 -2.79 -28.93
N ILE A 85 -8.91 -1.52 -28.84
CA ILE A 85 -9.08 -0.66 -30.03
C ILE A 85 -7.71 -0.19 -30.54
N ARG A 86 -6.75 -0.01 -29.62
CA ARG A 86 -5.40 0.49 -29.94
C ARG A 86 -4.49 -0.58 -30.55
N PHE A 87 -4.53 -1.81 -30.01
CA PHE A 87 -3.74 -2.95 -30.47
C PHE A 87 -4.35 -3.58 -31.72
#